data_AF-A0A9E5HVZ9-F1
#
_entry.id   AF-A0A9E5HVZ9-F1
#
_cell.length_a   1.000
_cell.length_b   1.000
_cell.length_c   1.000
_cell.angle_alpha   90.00
_cell.angle_beta   90.00
_cell.angle_gamma   90.00
#
_symmetry.space_group_name_H-M   'P 1'
#
loop_
_entity.id
_entity.type
_entity.pdbx_description
1 polymer ?
#
loop_
_entity_poly.entity_id
_entity_poly.type
_entity_poly.pdbx_seq_one_letter_code
_entity_poly.pdbx_strand_id
1 'polypeptide(L)' 'ISVDQWREGVASGEISEVFACGTAAVISIVGGVKSAHGNWTHGDGKSAPIAMRLREHLLGIQHGKVEDKHGWVVKVG' A
#
# COMPACT_ATOMS: atom_id res chain seq x y z
N ILE A 1 14.24 8.09 2.45
CA ILE A 1 14.45 6.67 2.79
C ILE A 1 15.42 6.08 1.77
N SER A 2 16.54 5.50 2.21
CA SER A 2 17.46 4.77 1.33
C SER A 2 17.07 3.29 1.24
N VAL A 3 17.67 2.55 0.30
CA VAL A 3 17.45 1.09 0.19
C VAL A 3 17.93 0.35 1.45
N ASP A 4 19.05 0.77 2.04
CA ASP A 4 19.55 0.18 3.28
C ASP A 4 18.62 0.48 4.46
N GLN A 5 18.14 1.71 4.59
CA GLN A 5 17.15 2.08 5.63
C GLN A 5 15.87 1.28 5.49
N TRP A 6 15.41 1.05 4.27
CA TRP A 6 14.23 0.22 4.02
C TRP A 6 14.49 -1.24 4.41
N ARG A 7 15.59 -1.83 3.96
CA ARG A 7 15.97 -3.22 4.31
C ARG A 7 16.09 -3.40 5.83
N GLU A 8 16.76 -2.47 6.50
CA GLU A 8 16.94 -2.49 7.96
C GLU A 8 15.61 -2.30 8.69
N GLY A 9 14.77 -1.36 8.24
CA GLY A 9 13.45 -1.14 8.82
C GLY A 9 12.52 -2.35 8.67
N VAL A 10 12.61 -3.09 7.56
CA VAL A 10 11.87 -4.35 7.39
C VAL A 10 12.43 -5.43 8.30
N ALA A 11 13.76 -5.55 8.42
CA ALA A 11 14.41 -6.53 9.27
C ALA A 11 14.16 -6.30 10.77
N SER A 12 14.08 -5.03 11.19
CA SER A 12 13.78 -4.64 12.58
C SER A 12 12.29 -4.75 12.92
N GLY A 13 11.42 -4.82 11.90
CA GLY A 13 9.96 -4.77 12.04
C GLY A 13 9.40 -3.35 12.19
N GLU A 14 10.24 -2.31 12.11
CA GLU A 14 9.80 -0.91 12.07
C GLU A 14 8.93 -0.62 10.84
N ILE A 15 9.28 -1.21 9.69
CA ILE A 15 8.49 -1.19 8.47
C ILE A 15 7.67 -2.48 8.42
N SER A 16 6.40 -2.38 8.79
CA SER A 16 5.47 -3.51 8.88
C SER A 16 4.80 -3.88 7.54
N GLU A 17 4.55 -2.90 6.68
CA GLU A 17 3.84 -3.08 5.41
C GLU A 17 4.44 -2.21 4.30
N VAL A 18 4.44 -2.72 3.06
CA VAL A 18 4.81 -1.97 1.86
C VAL A 18 3.77 -2.17 0.78
N PHE A 19 3.36 -1.07 0.14
CA PHE A 19 2.44 -1.09 -0.98
C PHE A 19 2.81 -0.03 -2.02
N ALA A 20 2.40 -0.25 -3.26
CA ALA A 20 2.41 0.74 -4.33
C ALA A 20 0.98 1.26 -4.57
N CYS A 21 0.85 2.48 -5.07
CA CYS A 21 -0.45 3.06 -5.41
C CYS A 21 -0.44 3.65 -6.84
N GLY A 22 -1.61 3.71 -7.45
CA GLY A 22 -1.77 4.25 -8.81
C GLY A 22 -3.19 4.04 -9.34
N THR A 23 -3.58 4.82 -10.34
CA THR A 23 -4.97 4.86 -10.85
C THR A 23 -5.53 3.48 -11.19
N ALA A 24 -4.73 2.61 -11.82
CA ALA A 24 -5.18 1.30 -12.26
C ALA A 24 -5.44 0.30 -11.11
N ALA A 25 -4.61 0.34 -10.07
CA ALA A 25 -4.62 -0.69 -9.00
C ALA A 25 -5.16 -0.17 -7.66
N VAL A 26 -5.30 1.15 -7.53
CA VAL A 26 -5.54 1.89 -6.29
C VAL A 26 -4.42 1.68 -5.28
N ILE A 27 -4.31 0.47 -4.73
CA ILE A 27 -3.25 0.00 -3.84
C ILE A 27 -2.91 -1.46 -4.19
N SER A 28 -1.62 -1.75 -4.35
CA SER A 28 -1.04 -3.09 -4.57
C SER A 28 -0.02 -3.42 -3.49
N ILE A 29 -0.22 -4.53 -2.79
CA ILE A 29 0.67 -4.98 -1.71
C ILE A 29 1.99 -5.52 -2.30
N VAL A 30 3.12 -5.11 -1.74
CA VAL A 30 4.46 -5.55 -2.17
C VAL A 30 4.95 -6.65 -1.23
N GLY A 31 4.90 -7.91 -1.67
CA GLY A 31 5.29 -9.07 -0.84
C GLY A 31 6.81 -9.22 -0.60
N GLY A 32 7.65 -8.57 -1.41
CA GLY A 32 9.09 -8.64 -1.25
C GLY A 32 9.83 -7.90 -2.35
N VAL A 33 11.14 -7.79 -2.19
CA VAL A 33 12.05 -7.11 -3.13
C VAL A 33 13.16 -8.05 -3.52
N LYS A 34 13.52 -7.96 -4.80
CA LYS A 34 14.68 -8.63 -5.38
C LYS A 34 15.57 -7.58 -6.02
N SER A 35 16.86 -7.58 -5.68
CA SER A 35 17.84 -6.65 -6.26
C SER A 35 19.20 -7.30 -6.41
N ALA A 36 20.09 -6.67 -7.18
CA ALA A 36 21.48 -7.10 -7.28
C ALA A 36 22.25 -7.02 -5.94
N HIS A 37 21.74 -6.23 -4.99
CA HIS A 37 22.35 -5.97 -3.69
C HIS A 37 21.70 -6.75 -2.54
N GLY A 38 20.77 -7.66 -2.86
CA GLY A 38 20.07 -8.49 -1.90
C GLY A 38 18.56 -8.57 -2.12
N ASN A 39 17.95 -9.53 -1.44
CA ASN A 39 16.53 -9.83 -1.51
C ASN A 39 15.96 -9.92 -0.10
N TRP A 40 14.73 -9.45 0.09
CA TRP A 40 14.02 -9.59 1.37
C TRP A 40 12.52 -9.66 1.12
N THR A 41 11.80 -10.26 2.05
CA THR A 41 10.34 -10.33 2.05
C THR A 41 9.78 -9.26 3.00
N HIS A 42 8.64 -8.69 2.65
CA HIS A 42 7.92 -7.80 3.55
C HIS A 42 6.90 -8.60 4.35
N GLY A 43 6.92 -8.41 5.67
CA GLY A 43 6.08 -9.18 6.58
C GLY A 43 6.36 -10.69 6.51
N ASP A 44 5.38 -11.47 6.92
CA ASP A 44 5.41 -12.93 6.99
C ASP A 44 4.53 -13.59 5.91
N GLY A 45 4.22 -12.86 4.85
CA GLY A 45 3.26 -13.28 3.83
C GLY A 45 1.79 -13.20 4.28
N LYS A 46 1.49 -12.66 5.48
CA LYS A 46 0.12 -12.40 5.92
C LYS A 46 -0.40 -11.08 5.35
N SER A 47 -1.73 -10.98 5.39
CA SER A 47 -2.52 -9.81 4.98
C SER A 47 -1.91 -8.51 5.50
N ALA A 48 -1.85 -7.47 4.66
CA ALA A 48 -1.40 -6.13 4.99
C ALA A 48 -2.61 -5.28 5.44
N PRO A 49 -3.04 -5.36 6.72
CA PRO A 49 -4.33 -4.81 7.15
C PRO A 49 -4.44 -3.31 6.95
N ILE A 50 -3.35 -2.53 7.10
CA ILE A 50 -3.41 -1.08 6.92
C ILE A 50 -3.57 -0.75 5.44
N ALA A 51 -2.75 -1.34 4.58
CA ALA A 51 -2.85 -1.14 3.14
C ALA A 51 -4.21 -1.60 2.57
N MET A 52 -4.75 -2.72 3.06
CA MET A 52 -6.08 -3.21 2.68
C MET A 52 -7.20 -2.27 3.13
N ARG A 53 -7.14 -1.78 4.38
CA ARG A 53 -8.11 -0.80 4.89
C ARG A 53 -8.09 0.49 4.06
N LEU A 54 -6.90 0.98 3.69
CA LEU A 54 -6.77 2.14 2.81
C LEU A 54 -7.39 1.88 1.44
N ARG A 55 -7.12 0.69 0.86
CA ARG A 55 -7.65 0.29 -0.45
C ARG A 55 -9.17 0.27 -0.45
N GLU A 56 -9.76 -0.37 0.56
CA GLU A 56 -11.21 -0.48 0.73
C GLU A 56 -11.86 0.87 0.93
N HIS A 57 -11.25 1.76 1.71
CA HIS A 57 -11.79 3.10 1.94
C HIS A 57 -11.78 3.95 0.65
N LEU A 58 -10.67 3.95 -0.08
CA LEU A 58 -10.56 4.69 -1.35
C LEU A 58 -11.54 4.17 -2.41
N LEU A 59 -11.63 2.85 -2.57
CA LEU A 59 -12.64 2.23 -3.46
C LEU A 59 -14.06 2.49 -2.99
N GLY A 60 -14.27 2.57 -1.68
CA GLY A 60 -15.54 2.93 -1.07
C GLY A 60 -15.99 4.32 -1.48
N ILE A 61 -15.09 5.31 -1.42
CA ILE A 61 -15.35 6.68 -1.89
C ILE A 61 -15.65 6.67 -3.39
N GLN A 62 -14.79 6.05 -4.21
CA GLN A 62 -14.91 6.00 -5.67
C GLN A 62 -16.23 5.38 -6.15
N HIS A 63 -16.74 4.37 -5.43
CA HIS A 63 -18.00 3.70 -5.76
C HIS A 63 -19.21 4.26 -4.98
N GLY A 64 -19.06 5.36 -4.24
CA GLY A 64 -20.15 5.97 -3.48
C GLY A 64 -20.68 5.12 -2.31
N LYS A 65 -19.91 4.15 -1.82
CA LYS A 65 -20.22 3.33 -0.64
C LYS A 65 -19.80 3.98 0.68
N VAL A 66 -18.88 4.94 0.61
CA VAL A 66 -18.34 5.70 1.74
C VAL A 66 -18.51 7.19 1.43
N GLU A 67 -18.80 7.99 2.45
CA GLU A 67 -18.92 9.44 2.33
C GLU A 67 -17.62 10.06 1.79
N ASP A 68 -17.77 10.87 0.73
CA ASP A 68 -16.69 11.67 0.17
C ASP A 68 -16.58 13.01 0.92
N LYS A 69 -15.79 12.99 2.00
CA LYS A 69 -15.56 14.19 2.85
C LYS A 69 -14.71 15.27 2.17
N HIS A 70 -14.09 14.96 1.04
CA HIS A 70 -13.11 15.83 0.39
C HIS A 70 -13.57 16.33 -0.98
N GLY A 71 -14.72 15.88 -1.48
CA GLY A 71 -15.26 16.27 -2.78
C GLY A 71 -14.42 15.78 -3.95
N TRP A 72 -13.80 14.60 -3.84
CA TRP A 72 -13.02 13.97 -4.91
C TRP A 72 -13.86 13.39 -6.04
N VAL A 73 -15.10 12.97 -5.76
CA VAL A 73 -15.98 12.34 -6.75
C VAL A 73 -16.87 13.41 -7.37
N VAL A 74 -16.68 13.64 -8.66
CA VAL A 74 -17.48 14.59 -9.45
C VAL A 74 -18.29 13.86 -10.50
N LYS A 75 -19.50 14.36 -10.76
CA LYS A 75 -20.30 13.87 -11.88
C LYS A 75 -19.62 14.30 -13.18
N VAL A 76 -19.33 13.33 -14.03
CA VAL A 76 -18.86 13.54 -15.40
C VAL A 76 -20.02 13.20 -16.33
N GLY A 77 -20.55 14.19 -17.05
CA GLY A 77 -21.74 14.05 -17.90
C GLY A 77 -22.73 15.19 -17.74
#